data_AF-A0AAW4W9K9-F1
#
_entry.id   AF-A0AAW4W9K9-F1
#
_cell.length_a   1.000
_cell.length_b   1.000
_cell.length_c   1.000
_cell.angle_alpha   90.00
_cell.angle_beta   90.00
_cell.angle_gamma   90.00
#
_symmetry.space_group_name_H-M   'P 1'
#
loop_
_entity.id
_entity.type
_entity.pdbx_description
1 polymer ?
#
loop_
_entity_poly.entity_id
_entity_poly.type
_entity_poly.pdbx_seq_one_letter_code
_entity_poly.pdbx_strand_id
1 'polypeptide(L)'
;MSRSEQEQLEEEIKDVRDRNSKLQIQVNQSSVEAFEQAQRKQEEAEKQARQAEYQTERVRKRADVEIQRARRKAKSEVEDMKERQFFWDWGYLCVIFFSLIQNGAFQRDILQLIMLPVNWCREYVIWFEQLDYMGYPSGEVTFERIVSMVAIMAGIVGCVILVWGGIEQYRKIWDDIYKMVLISSISFSAVLGNMVREYLSLNLIFLIFLINMGAIFLRMYLSKKKNKFIL
;
A
#
# COMPACT_ATOMS: atom_id res chain seq x y z
N MET A 1 96.85 -37.32 -25.68
CA MET A 1 95.97 -37.93 -24.68
C MET A 1 96.48 -39.34 -24.47
N SER A 2 96.97 -39.64 -23.27
CA SER A 2 97.51 -40.95 -22.88
C SER A 2 96.39 -42.01 -22.86
N ARG A 3 96.66 -43.27 -23.19
CA ARG A 3 95.68 -44.37 -23.06
C ARG A 3 95.09 -44.48 -21.65
N SER A 4 95.90 -44.18 -20.64
CA SER A 4 95.45 -44.15 -19.24
C SER A 4 94.46 -43.02 -18.94
N GLU A 5 94.55 -41.88 -19.62
CA GLU A 5 93.61 -40.77 -19.47
C GLU A 5 92.27 -41.09 -20.15
N GLN A 6 92.29 -41.82 -21.27
CA GLN A 6 91.07 -42.28 -21.94
C GLN A 6 90.32 -43.34 -21.12
N GLU A 7 91.03 -44.31 -20.54
CA GLU A 7 90.42 -45.32 -19.65
C GLU A 7 89.83 -44.69 -18.37
N GLN A 8 90.54 -43.71 -17.77
CA GLN A 8 90.00 -42.97 -16.61
C GLN A 8 88.73 -42.18 -16.97
N LEU A 9 88.73 -41.48 -18.11
CA LEU A 9 87.55 -40.74 -18.57
C LEU A 9 86.37 -41.66 -18.89
N GLU A 10 86.63 -42.85 -19.43
CA GLU A 10 85.59 -43.82 -19.77
C GLU A 10 84.96 -44.46 -18.52
N GLU A 11 85.77 -44.75 -17.48
CA GLU A 11 85.28 -45.17 -16.18
C GLU A 11 84.49 -44.07 -15.46
N GLU A 12 84.96 -42.82 -15.49
CA GLU A 12 84.25 -41.68 -14.90
C GLU A 12 82.90 -41.42 -15.59
N ILE A 13 82.85 -41.49 -16.93
CA ILE A 13 81.61 -41.33 -17.70
C ILE A 13 80.62 -42.45 -17.36
N LYS A 14 81.10 -43.69 -17.18
CA LYS A 14 80.27 -44.83 -16.81
C LYS A 14 79.71 -44.70 -15.40
N ASP A 15 80.54 -44.31 -14.44
CA ASP A 15 80.13 -44.11 -13.04
C ASP A 15 79.19 -42.90 -12.89
N VAL A 16 79.45 -41.79 -13.59
CA VAL A 16 78.53 -40.64 -13.64
C VAL A 16 77.18 -41.05 -14.24
N ARG A 17 77.17 -41.86 -15.30
CA ARG A 17 75.93 -42.36 -15.91
C ARG A 17 75.13 -43.23 -14.95
N ASP A 18 75.80 -44.11 -14.21
CA ASP A 18 75.15 -44.96 -13.20
C ASP A 18 74.59 -44.15 -12.03
N ARG A 19 75.38 -43.19 -11.51
CA ARG A 19 74.90 -42.26 -10.47
C ARG A 19 73.69 -41.44 -10.94
N ASN A 20 73.71 -40.97 -12.18
CA ASN A 20 72.62 -40.17 -12.74
C ASN A 20 71.34 -41.00 -12.94
N SER A 21 71.46 -42.25 -13.40
CA SER A 21 70.29 -43.16 -13.50
C SER A 21 69.68 -43.46 -12.13
N LYS A 22 70.52 -43.70 -11.12
CA LYS A 22 70.10 -43.94 -9.74
C LYS A 22 69.42 -42.72 -9.11
N LEU A 23 69.98 -41.53 -9.33
CA LEU A 23 69.37 -40.26 -8.90
C LEU A 23 68.02 -40.03 -9.59
N GLN A 24 67.91 -40.28 -10.88
CA GLN A 24 66.66 -40.11 -11.62
C GLN A 24 65.56 -41.04 -11.10
N ILE A 25 65.91 -42.29 -10.78
CA ILE A 25 64.97 -43.24 -10.16
C ILE A 25 64.54 -42.74 -8.77
N GLN A 26 65.49 -42.32 -7.92
CA GLN A 26 65.17 -41.80 -6.58
C GLN A 26 64.33 -40.52 -6.61
N VAL A 27 64.64 -39.58 -7.51
CA VAL A 27 63.90 -38.33 -7.67
C VAL A 27 62.49 -38.62 -8.16
N ASN A 28 62.33 -39.52 -9.14
CA ASN A 28 61.01 -39.91 -9.62
C ASN A 28 60.19 -40.58 -8.52
N GLN A 29 60.80 -41.47 -7.74
CA GLN A 29 60.14 -42.17 -6.65
C GLN A 29 59.73 -41.21 -5.51
N SER A 30 60.64 -40.31 -5.13
CA SER A 30 60.36 -39.25 -4.15
C SER A 30 59.30 -38.26 -4.64
N SER A 31 59.31 -37.92 -5.93
CA SER A 31 58.31 -37.03 -6.54
C SER A 31 56.92 -37.67 -6.58
N VAL A 32 56.83 -38.98 -6.87
CA VAL A 32 55.56 -39.73 -6.85
C VAL A 32 55.01 -39.84 -5.43
N GLU A 33 55.86 -40.15 -4.45
CA GLU A 33 55.45 -40.22 -3.05
C GLU A 33 55.01 -38.86 -2.49
N ALA A 34 55.72 -37.78 -2.83
CA ALA A 34 55.32 -36.42 -2.46
C ALA A 34 53.98 -36.02 -3.09
N PHE A 35 53.75 -36.41 -4.35
CA PHE A 35 52.50 -36.16 -5.06
C PHE A 35 51.33 -36.95 -4.43
N GLU A 36 51.52 -38.24 -4.13
CA GLU A 36 50.50 -39.04 -3.43
C GLU A 36 50.16 -38.47 -2.04
N GLN A 37 51.16 -38.04 -1.27
CA GLN A 37 50.91 -37.42 0.04
C GLN A 37 50.16 -36.10 -0.08
N ALA A 38 50.49 -35.27 -1.08
CA ALA A 38 49.78 -34.03 -1.36
C ALA A 38 48.33 -34.31 -1.78
N GLN A 39 48.11 -35.30 -2.64
CA GLN A 39 46.79 -35.70 -3.10
C GLN A 39 45.92 -36.25 -1.96
N ARG A 40 46.46 -37.11 -1.09
CA ARG A 40 45.73 -37.62 0.09
C ARG A 40 45.34 -36.49 1.04
N LYS A 41 46.25 -35.55 1.33
CA LYS A 41 45.95 -34.37 2.15
C LYS A 41 44.87 -33.49 1.52
N GLN A 42 44.89 -33.33 0.20
CA GLN A 42 43.88 -32.56 -0.51
C GLN A 42 42.51 -33.25 -0.51
N GLU A 43 42.47 -34.57 -0.68
CA GLU A 43 41.23 -35.35 -0.67
C GLU A 43 40.59 -35.40 0.74
N GLU A 44 41.42 -35.50 1.79
CA GLU A 44 40.95 -35.39 3.18
C GLU A 44 40.40 -34.00 3.49
N ALA A 45 41.09 -32.94 3.06
CA ALA A 45 40.61 -31.57 3.22
C ALA A 45 39.30 -31.33 2.45
N GLU A 46 39.17 -31.87 1.23
CA GLU A 46 37.96 -31.76 0.42
C GLU A 46 36.78 -32.55 1.02
N LYS A 47 37.03 -33.71 1.62
CA LYS A 47 36.01 -34.47 2.37
C LYS A 47 35.53 -33.71 3.61
N GLN A 48 36.46 -33.10 4.35
CA GLN A 48 36.12 -32.26 5.51
C GLN A 48 35.33 -31.00 5.11
N ALA A 49 35.75 -30.32 4.02
CA ALA A 49 35.04 -29.17 3.48
C ALA A 49 33.61 -29.53 3.04
N ARG A 50 33.44 -30.62 2.29
CA ARG A 50 32.11 -31.10 1.88
C ARG A 50 31.21 -31.44 3.06
N GLN A 51 31.76 -32.02 4.12
CA GLN A 51 30.99 -32.34 5.31
C GLN A 51 30.56 -31.07 6.06
N ALA A 52 31.43 -30.05 6.13
CA ALA A 52 31.09 -28.75 6.72
C ALA A 52 30.03 -28.00 5.89
N GLU A 53 30.12 -28.04 4.57
CA GLU A 53 29.10 -27.47 3.67
C GLU A 53 27.75 -28.17 3.83
N TYR A 54 27.73 -29.51 3.88
CA TYR A 54 26.50 -30.28 4.09
C TYR A 54 25.82 -29.95 5.43
N GLN A 55 26.61 -29.79 6.50
CA GLN A 55 26.07 -29.37 7.80
C GLN A 55 25.51 -27.95 7.75
N THR A 56 26.23 -27.02 7.11
CA THR A 56 25.80 -25.63 6.96
C THR A 56 24.51 -25.52 6.14
N GLU A 57 24.41 -26.26 5.04
CA GLU A 57 23.17 -26.35 4.27
C GLU A 57 22.01 -26.91 5.07
N ARG A 58 22.23 -27.95 5.89
CA ARG A 58 21.19 -28.54 6.73
C ARG A 58 20.70 -27.58 7.80
N VAL A 59 21.60 -26.81 8.42
CA VAL A 59 21.26 -25.77 9.39
C VAL A 59 20.48 -24.65 8.70
N ARG A 60 20.94 -24.21 7.52
CA ARG A 60 20.25 -23.19 6.72
C ARG A 60 18.85 -23.61 6.32
N LYS A 61 18.68 -24.84 5.80
CA LYS A 61 17.37 -25.40 5.43
C LYS A 61 16.43 -25.49 6.63
N ARG A 62 16.94 -25.87 7.82
CA ARG A 62 16.13 -25.86 9.05
C ARG A 62 15.73 -24.44 9.46
N ALA A 63 16.67 -23.51 9.46
CA ALA A 63 16.40 -22.11 9.77
C ALA A 63 15.38 -21.49 8.80
N ASP A 64 15.49 -21.74 7.50
CA ASP A 64 14.55 -21.25 6.49
C ASP A 64 13.13 -21.80 6.71
N VAL A 65 13.00 -23.08 7.07
CA VAL A 65 11.70 -23.69 7.39
C VAL A 65 11.10 -23.09 8.67
N GLU A 66 11.91 -22.85 9.69
CA GLU A 66 11.48 -22.22 10.94
C GLU A 66 11.03 -20.77 10.71
N ILE A 67 11.80 -20.00 9.94
CA ILE A 67 11.46 -18.63 9.54
C ILE A 67 10.16 -18.63 8.72
N GLN A 68 10.01 -19.56 7.77
CA GLN A 68 8.81 -19.64 6.96
C GLN A 68 7.58 -20.03 7.80
N ARG A 69 7.74 -20.90 8.79
CA ARG A 69 6.67 -21.28 9.73
C ARG A 69 6.29 -20.09 10.62
N ALA A 70 7.27 -19.37 11.17
CA ALA A 70 7.05 -18.17 11.95
C ALA A 70 6.35 -17.08 11.12
N ARG A 71 6.77 -16.87 9.87
CA ARG A 71 6.14 -15.92 8.94
C ARG A 71 4.72 -16.31 8.58
N ARG A 72 4.43 -17.60 8.37
CA ARG A 72 3.07 -18.09 8.13
C ARG A 72 2.17 -17.85 9.34
N LYS A 73 2.67 -18.13 10.55
CA LYS A 73 1.94 -17.90 11.80
C LYS A 73 1.67 -16.40 12.04
N ALA A 74 2.68 -15.55 11.85
CA ALA A 74 2.51 -14.11 11.94
C ALA A 74 1.50 -13.59 10.90
N LYS A 75 1.53 -14.13 9.66
CA LYS A 75 0.57 -13.75 8.62
C LYS A 75 -0.87 -14.14 9.00
N SER A 76 -1.09 -15.35 9.48
CA SER A 76 -2.43 -15.78 9.92
C SER A 76 -2.94 -15.01 11.13
N GLU A 77 -2.05 -14.65 12.08
CA GLU A 77 -2.42 -13.81 13.22
C GLU A 77 -2.78 -12.38 12.78
N VAL A 78 -2.05 -11.82 11.81
CA VAL A 78 -2.39 -10.51 11.22
C VAL A 78 -3.72 -10.55 10.47
N GLU A 79 -4.00 -11.63 9.74
CA GLU A 79 -5.29 -11.83 9.06
C GLU A 79 -6.44 -11.94 10.07
N ASP A 80 -6.29 -12.73 11.14
CA ASP A 80 -7.28 -12.82 12.23
C ASP A 80 -7.53 -11.47 12.92
N MET A 81 -6.46 -10.72 13.22
CA MET A 81 -6.57 -9.37 13.78
C MET A 81 -7.33 -8.43 12.84
N LYS A 82 -7.07 -8.52 11.53
CA LYS A 82 -7.72 -7.67 10.53
C LYS A 82 -9.21 -8.00 10.37
N GLU A 83 -9.57 -9.28 10.36
CA GLU A 83 -10.98 -9.70 10.33
C GLU A 83 -11.73 -9.22 11.57
N ARG A 84 -11.12 -9.36 12.75
CA ARG A 84 -11.68 -8.86 14.00
C ARG A 84 -11.85 -7.35 13.99
N GLN A 85 -10.84 -6.61 13.52
CA GLN A 85 -10.91 -5.17 13.37
C GLN A 85 -12.04 -4.76 12.42
N PHE A 86 -12.16 -5.42 11.26
CA PHE A 86 -13.23 -5.19 10.31
C PHE A 86 -14.62 -5.41 10.95
N PHE A 87 -14.79 -6.49 11.72
CA PHE A 87 -16.04 -6.75 12.43
C PHE A 87 -16.41 -5.65 13.42
N TRP A 88 -15.45 -5.17 14.22
CA TRP A 88 -15.69 -4.08 15.18
C TRP A 88 -15.94 -2.73 14.49
N ASP A 89 -15.20 -2.41 13.44
CA ASP A 89 -15.38 -1.18 12.65
C ASP A 89 -16.80 -1.16 12.04
N TRP A 90 -17.25 -2.28 11.47
CA TRP A 90 -18.62 -2.43 10.96
C TRP A 90 -19.66 -2.37 12.08
N GLY A 91 -19.42 -3.02 13.22
CA GLY A 91 -20.32 -2.96 14.38
C GLY A 91 -20.52 -1.52 14.88
N TYR A 92 -19.43 -0.77 15.02
CA TYR A 92 -19.46 0.62 15.44
C TYR A 92 -20.19 1.51 14.42
N LEU A 93 -19.91 1.30 13.12
CA LEU A 93 -20.60 2.01 12.04
C LEU A 93 -22.12 1.74 12.08
N CYS A 94 -22.53 0.50 12.29
CA CYS A 94 -23.94 0.11 12.43
C CYS A 94 -24.61 0.81 13.62
N VAL A 95 -23.96 0.86 14.79
CA VAL A 95 -24.51 1.53 15.98
C VAL A 95 -24.73 3.02 15.74
N ILE A 96 -23.77 3.70 15.12
CA ILE A 96 -23.92 5.11 14.72
C ILE A 96 -25.08 5.26 13.75
N PHE A 97 -25.13 4.42 12.71
CA PHE A 97 -26.16 4.47 11.69
C PHE A 97 -27.57 4.30 12.26
N PHE A 98 -27.79 3.32 13.13
CA PHE A 98 -29.07 3.14 13.82
C PHE A 98 -29.42 4.32 14.72
N SER A 99 -28.44 4.90 15.41
CA SER A 99 -28.63 6.07 16.27
C SER A 99 -29.04 7.30 15.47
N LEU A 100 -28.48 7.50 14.28
CA LEU A 100 -28.88 8.58 13.35
C LEU A 100 -30.28 8.36 12.79
N ILE A 101 -30.62 7.12 12.43
CA ILE A 101 -31.97 6.78 11.94
C ILE A 101 -33.01 7.02 13.03
N GLN A 102 -32.72 6.68 14.29
CA GLN A 102 -33.65 6.91 15.40
C GLN A 102 -33.75 8.39 15.81
N ASN A 103 -32.78 9.22 15.41
CA ASN A 103 -32.77 10.64 15.76
C ASN A 103 -33.74 11.43 14.87
N GLY A 104 -34.92 11.74 15.42
CA GLY A 104 -35.96 12.48 14.70
C GLY A 104 -35.56 13.89 14.26
N ALA A 105 -34.62 14.56 14.97
CA ALA A 105 -34.10 15.86 14.52
C ALA A 105 -33.24 15.71 13.26
N PHE A 106 -32.38 14.70 13.22
CA PHE A 106 -31.55 14.40 12.07
C PHE A 106 -32.37 13.94 10.86
N GLN A 107 -33.38 13.08 11.08
CA GLN A 107 -34.32 12.66 10.03
C GLN A 107 -35.01 13.86 9.37
N ARG A 108 -35.52 14.82 10.16
CA ARG A 108 -36.18 16.03 9.61
C ARG A 108 -35.23 16.85 8.75
N ASP A 109 -33.99 17.03 9.20
CA ASP A 109 -33.01 17.82 8.46
C ASP A 109 -32.60 17.10 7.15
N ILE A 110 -32.49 15.76 7.15
CA ILE A 110 -32.30 14.96 5.93
C ILE A 110 -33.49 15.12 4.99
N LEU A 111 -34.71 14.99 5.51
CA LEU A 111 -35.92 15.11 4.70
C LEU A 111 -36.02 16.49 4.07
N GLN A 112 -35.68 17.56 4.80
CA GLN A 112 -35.61 18.91 4.25
C GLN A 112 -34.57 19.03 3.14
N LEU A 113 -33.38 18.44 3.33
CA LEU A 113 -32.31 18.44 2.33
C LEU A 113 -32.73 17.74 1.03
N ILE A 114 -33.46 16.63 1.13
CA ILE A 114 -33.97 15.87 -0.02
C ILE A 114 -35.20 16.56 -0.65
N MET A 115 -36.09 17.12 0.17
CA MET A 115 -37.32 17.77 -0.31
C MET A 115 -37.04 19.08 -1.05
N LEU A 116 -35.97 19.80 -0.70
CA LEU A 116 -35.60 21.06 -1.35
C LEU A 116 -35.49 20.94 -2.89
N PRO A 117 -34.69 20.02 -3.47
CA PRO A 117 -34.65 19.83 -4.92
C PRO A 117 -35.94 19.23 -5.48
N VAL A 118 -36.64 18.36 -4.73
CA VAL A 118 -37.90 17.75 -5.18
C VAL A 118 -38.99 18.80 -5.37
N ASN A 119 -39.10 19.75 -4.46
CA ASN A 119 -40.07 20.84 -4.54
C ASN A 119 -39.78 21.76 -5.73
N TRP A 120 -38.51 22.09 -5.95
CA TRP A 120 -38.10 22.87 -7.12
C TRP A 120 -38.41 22.14 -8.44
N CYS A 121 -38.13 20.83 -8.52
CA CYS A 121 -38.51 20.03 -9.68
C CYS A 121 -40.02 20.02 -9.91
N ARG A 122 -40.83 19.94 -8.84
CA ARG A 122 -42.29 19.99 -8.94
C ARG A 122 -42.76 21.35 -9.48
N GLU A 123 -42.25 22.45 -8.93
CA GLU A 123 -42.57 23.81 -9.40
C GLU A 123 -42.18 23.99 -10.86
N TYR A 124 -41.00 23.48 -11.25
CA TYR A 124 -40.55 23.49 -12.64
C TYR A 124 -41.50 22.73 -13.57
N VAL A 125 -41.95 21.52 -13.18
CA VAL A 125 -42.90 20.73 -13.98
C VAL A 125 -44.24 21.45 -14.14
N ILE A 126 -44.77 22.04 -13.07
CA ILE A 126 -46.04 22.79 -13.12
C ILE A 126 -45.91 24.01 -14.04
N TRP A 127 -44.81 24.77 -13.92
CA TRP A 127 -44.51 25.88 -14.81
C TRP A 127 -44.39 25.42 -16.27
N PHE A 128 -43.71 24.29 -16.50
CA PHE A 128 -43.52 23.69 -17.82
C PHE A 128 -44.83 23.25 -18.49
N GLU A 129 -45.78 22.73 -17.72
CA GLU A 129 -47.14 22.39 -18.17
C GLU A 129 -47.99 23.64 -18.45
N GLN A 130 -47.90 24.67 -17.60
CA GLN A 130 -48.67 25.91 -17.76
C GLN A 130 -48.31 26.71 -19.02
N LEU A 131 -47.10 26.56 -19.56
CA LEU A 131 -46.67 27.24 -20.78
C LEU A 131 -47.62 27.02 -21.98
N ASP A 132 -48.31 25.87 -22.07
CA ASP A 132 -49.28 25.59 -23.14
C ASP A 132 -50.60 26.38 -22.98
N TYR A 133 -50.93 26.81 -21.77
CA TYR A 133 -52.23 27.42 -21.45
C TYR A 133 -52.20 28.95 -21.44
N MET A 134 -51.03 29.58 -21.54
CA MET A 134 -50.87 31.04 -21.44
C MET A 134 -51.15 31.82 -22.74
N GLY A 135 -51.62 31.16 -23.81
CA GLY A 135 -52.05 31.84 -25.05
C GLY A 135 -50.92 32.38 -25.94
N TYR A 136 -49.68 31.95 -25.71
CA TYR A 136 -48.53 32.30 -26.55
C TYR A 136 -48.59 31.66 -27.95
N PRO A 137 -47.95 32.25 -28.97
CA PRO A 137 -47.72 31.61 -30.27
C PRO A 137 -47.01 30.26 -30.09
N SER A 138 -47.45 29.22 -30.82
CA SER A 138 -46.91 27.85 -30.71
C SER A 138 -45.38 27.76 -30.86
N GLY A 139 -44.78 28.63 -31.67
CA GLY A 139 -43.33 28.70 -31.85
C GLY A 139 -42.57 29.24 -30.62
N GLU A 140 -43.18 30.17 -29.88
CA GLU A 140 -42.57 30.81 -28.70
C GLU A 140 -42.56 29.85 -27.50
N VAL A 141 -43.66 29.12 -27.29
CA VAL A 141 -43.75 28.03 -26.29
C VAL A 141 -42.73 26.94 -26.55
N THR A 142 -42.55 26.53 -27.82
CA THR A 142 -41.61 25.47 -28.19
C THR A 142 -40.16 25.91 -27.96
N PHE A 143 -39.84 27.18 -28.23
CA PHE A 143 -38.51 27.74 -27.98
C PHE A 143 -38.17 27.76 -26.48
N GLU A 144 -39.06 28.29 -25.64
CA GLU A 144 -38.90 28.34 -24.17
C GLU A 144 -38.70 26.95 -23.55
N ARG A 145 -39.40 25.93 -24.06
CA ARG A 145 -39.22 24.53 -23.62
C ARG A 145 -37.84 23.98 -23.95
N ILE A 146 -37.35 24.22 -25.17
CA ILE A 146 -36.01 23.77 -25.57
C ILE A 146 -34.94 24.47 -24.74
N VAL A 147 -35.06 25.79 -24.57
CA VAL A 147 -34.08 26.58 -23.80
C VAL A 147 -34.05 26.15 -22.34
N SER A 148 -35.20 25.98 -21.69
CA SER A 148 -35.28 25.54 -20.29
C SER A 148 -34.71 24.13 -20.09
N MET A 149 -35.03 23.17 -20.97
CA MET A 149 -34.45 21.82 -20.91
C MET A 149 -32.92 21.84 -21.10
N VAL A 150 -32.43 22.61 -22.07
CA VAL A 150 -30.99 22.75 -22.32
C VAL A 150 -30.28 23.39 -21.12
N ALA A 151 -30.88 24.41 -20.50
CA ALA A 151 -30.34 25.05 -19.31
C ALA A 151 -30.23 24.10 -18.11
N ILE A 152 -31.26 23.28 -17.87
CA ILE A 152 -31.23 22.25 -16.82
C ILE A 152 -30.16 21.20 -17.10
N MET A 153 -30.09 20.70 -18.33
CA MET A 153 -29.08 19.71 -18.73
C MET A 153 -27.66 20.27 -18.56
N ALA A 154 -27.41 21.50 -18.97
CA ALA A 154 -26.14 22.18 -18.77
C ALA A 154 -25.82 22.34 -17.27
N GLY A 155 -26.83 22.70 -16.46
CA GLY A 155 -26.71 22.79 -15.00
C GLY A 155 -26.33 21.47 -14.34
N ILE A 156 -27.00 20.37 -14.72
CA ILE A 156 -26.69 19.02 -14.22
C ILE A 156 -25.26 18.63 -14.59
N VAL A 157 -24.85 18.82 -15.85
CA VAL A 157 -23.48 18.53 -16.30
C VAL A 157 -22.47 19.38 -15.54
N GLY A 158 -22.74 20.67 -15.33
CA GLY A 158 -21.90 21.56 -14.54
C GLY A 158 -21.75 21.09 -13.09
N CYS A 159 -22.86 20.73 -12.43
CA CYS A 159 -22.86 20.17 -11.08
C CYS A 159 -22.02 18.88 -11.00
N VAL A 160 -22.15 17.97 -11.96
CA VAL A 160 -21.36 16.73 -12.00
C VAL A 160 -19.87 17.04 -12.10
N ILE A 161 -19.46 17.98 -12.96
CA ILE A 161 -18.05 18.39 -13.10
C ILE A 161 -17.53 19.01 -11.80
N LEU A 162 -18.31 19.89 -11.15
CA LEU A 162 -17.95 20.52 -9.88
C LEU A 162 -17.79 19.48 -8.76
N VAL A 163 -18.74 18.54 -8.65
CA VAL A 163 -18.68 17.46 -7.68
C VAL A 163 -17.47 16.57 -7.95
N TRP A 164 -17.20 16.20 -9.20
CA TRP A 164 -16.03 15.41 -9.57
C TRP A 164 -14.72 16.10 -9.19
N GLY A 165 -14.57 17.39 -9.52
CA GLY A 165 -13.41 18.19 -9.14
C GLY A 165 -13.24 18.30 -7.63
N GLY A 166 -14.35 18.47 -6.90
CA GLY A 166 -14.38 18.47 -5.45
C GLY A 166 -13.93 17.14 -4.85
N ILE A 167 -14.45 16.01 -5.35
CA ILE A 167 -14.07 14.65 -4.92
C ILE A 167 -12.58 14.41 -5.17
N GLU A 168 -12.05 14.82 -6.31
CA GLU A 168 -10.63 14.60 -6.64
C GLU A 168 -9.69 15.37 -5.71
N GLN A 169 -10.04 16.61 -5.33
CA GLN A 169 -9.30 17.35 -4.31
C GLN A 169 -9.47 16.73 -2.92
N TYR A 170 -10.70 16.31 -2.61
CA TYR A 170 -11.02 15.72 -1.32
C TYR A 170 -10.30 14.39 -1.09
N ARG A 171 -10.19 13.55 -2.12
CA ARG A 171 -9.43 12.30 -2.11
C ARG A 171 -7.96 12.50 -1.72
N LYS A 172 -7.36 13.63 -2.09
CA LYS A 172 -5.98 13.98 -1.71
C LYS A 172 -5.84 14.40 -0.24
N ILE A 173 -6.93 14.85 0.39
CA ILE A 173 -6.96 15.33 1.78
C ILE A 173 -7.49 14.24 2.74
N TRP A 174 -8.18 13.21 2.20
CA TRP A 174 -8.86 12.14 2.92
C TRP A 174 -7.91 11.18 3.63
N ASP A 175 -7.30 11.68 4.69
CA ASP A 175 -6.37 10.99 5.57
C ASP A 175 -7.11 10.35 6.76
N ASP A 176 -6.46 9.41 7.45
CA ASP A 176 -7.08 8.68 8.57
C ASP A 176 -7.50 9.61 9.72
N ILE A 177 -6.78 10.72 9.93
CA ILE A 177 -7.15 11.76 10.90
C ILE A 177 -8.51 12.39 10.54
N TYR A 178 -8.76 12.67 9.26
CA TYR A 178 -10.02 13.26 8.83
C TYR A 178 -11.18 12.28 9.03
N LYS A 179 -10.97 10.99 8.75
CA LYS A 179 -11.98 9.95 9.00
C LYS A 179 -12.38 9.90 10.48
N MET A 180 -11.39 9.97 11.38
CA MET A 180 -11.64 10.00 12.82
C MET A 180 -12.46 11.22 13.24
N VAL A 181 -12.13 12.41 12.74
CA VAL A 181 -12.88 13.65 13.03
C VAL A 181 -14.32 13.55 12.50
N LEU A 182 -14.49 13.06 11.28
CA LEU A 182 -15.81 12.89 10.66
C LEU A 182 -16.68 11.95 11.49
N ILE A 183 -16.17 10.75 11.79
CA ILE A 183 -16.87 9.73 12.57
C ILE A 183 -17.22 10.29 13.97
N SER A 184 -16.27 10.96 14.63
CA SER A 184 -16.50 11.59 15.94
C SER A 184 -17.59 12.65 15.89
N SER A 185 -17.58 13.54 14.89
CA SER A 185 -18.58 14.61 14.73
C SER A 185 -19.99 14.06 14.47
N ILE A 186 -20.09 12.96 13.73
CA ILE A 186 -21.36 12.27 13.45
C ILE A 186 -21.86 11.57 14.71
N SER A 187 -21.00 10.85 15.42
CA SER A 187 -21.34 10.21 16.71
C SER A 187 -21.82 11.22 17.74
N PHE A 188 -21.11 12.36 17.86
CA PHE A 188 -21.51 13.46 18.75
C PHE A 188 -22.90 13.99 18.39
N SER A 189 -23.16 14.18 17.10
CA SER A 189 -24.45 14.67 16.60
C SER A 189 -25.58 13.64 16.81
N ALA A 190 -25.27 12.34 16.70
CA ALA A 190 -26.24 11.28 16.98
C ALA A 190 -26.70 11.30 18.44
N VAL A 191 -25.76 11.46 19.38
CA VAL A 191 -26.02 11.43 20.83
C VAL A 191 -26.61 12.73 21.35
N LEU A 192 -26.02 13.88 20.99
CA LEU A 192 -26.37 15.19 21.55
C LEU A 192 -27.26 16.02 20.62
N GLY A 193 -27.60 15.52 19.44
CA GLY A 193 -28.31 16.27 18.41
C GLY A 193 -29.63 16.90 18.86
N ASN A 194 -30.41 16.20 19.69
CA ASN A 194 -31.66 16.74 20.21
C ASN A 194 -31.42 17.91 21.18
N MET A 195 -30.42 17.78 22.07
CA MET A 195 -30.05 18.85 23.00
C MET A 195 -29.45 20.04 22.26
N VAL A 196 -28.55 19.81 21.30
CA VAL A 196 -27.94 20.87 20.49
C VAL A 196 -29.02 21.68 19.77
N ARG A 197 -30.08 21.03 19.28
CA ARG A 197 -31.20 21.72 18.60
C ARG A 197 -32.04 22.59 19.55
N GLU A 198 -32.12 22.22 20.82
CA GLU A 198 -32.79 23.02 21.85
C GLU A 198 -32.02 24.32 22.16
N TYR A 199 -30.69 24.24 22.16
CA TYR A 199 -29.82 25.41 22.38
C TYR A 199 -29.53 26.23 21.10
N LEU A 200 -29.49 25.58 19.94
CA LEU A 200 -29.16 26.17 18.65
C LEU A 200 -30.16 25.68 17.60
N SER A 201 -30.91 26.59 16.99
CA SER A 201 -31.88 26.29 15.92
C SER A 201 -31.24 25.89 14.57
N LEU A 202 -29.95 25.58 14.55
CA LEU A 202 -29.20 25.24 13.34
C LEU A 202 -29.45 23.77 12.94
N ASN A 203 -29.47 23.52 11.63
CA ASN A 203 -29.54 22.15 11.09
C ASN A 203 -28.31 21.34 11.51
N LEU A 204 -28.52 20.13 12.02
CA LEU A 204 -27.43 19.26 12.50
C LEU A 204 -26.48 18.88 11.36
N ILE A 205 -27.02 18.65 10.16
CA ILE A 205 -26.21 18.35 8.97
C ILE A 205 -25.25 19.50 8.65
N PHE A 206 -25.75 20.73 8.74
CA PHE A 206 -24.95 21.93 8.50
C PHE A 206 -23.88 22.12 9.58
N LEU A 207 -24.21 21.83 10.84
CA LEU A 207 -23.26 21.87 11.95
C LEU A 207 -22.12 20.84 11.76
N ILE A 208 -22.44 19.60 11.40
CA ILE A 208 -21.46 18.56 11.09
C ILE A 208 -20.54 19.04 9.97
N PHE A 209 -21.11 19.59 8.89
CA PHE A 209 -20.35 20.12 7.77
C PHE A 209 -19.40 21.25 8.22
N LEU A 210 -19.87 22.18 9.04
CA LEU A 210 -19.08 23.31 9.52
C LEU A 210 -17.91 22.86 10.40
N ILE A 211 -18.13 21.89 11.31
CA ILE A 211 -17.08 21.30 12.15
C ILE A 211 -16.00 20.64 11.28
N ASN A 212 -16.42 19.84 10.29
CA ASN A 212 -15.50 19.13 9.40
C ASN A 212 -14.72 20.09 8.50
N MET A 213 -15.37 21.10 7.94
CA MET A 213 -14.72 22.15 7.16
C MET A 213 -13.71 22.93 8.01
N GLY A 214 -14.07 23.28 9.25
CA GLY A 214 -13.17 23.93 10.20
C GLY A 214 -11.93 23.10 10.49
N ALA A 215 -12.07 21.80 10.69
CA ALA A 215 -10.94 20.89 10.91
C ALA A 215 -10.00 20.81 9.68
N ILE A 216 -10.56 20.76 8.46
CA ILE A 216 -9.77 20.79 7.22
C ILE A 216 -9.02 22.12 7.09
N PHE A 217 -9.70 23.25 7.30
CA PHE A 217 -9.08 24.58 7.23
C PHE A 217 -7.97 24.75 8.27
N LEU A 218 -8.19 24.32 9.50
CA LEU A 218 -7.18 24.35 10.56
C LEU A 218 -5.93 23.54 10.16
N ARG A 219 -6.14 22.35 9.58
CA ARG A 219 -5.04 21.50 9.10
C ARG A 219 -4.27 22.17 7.96
N MET A 220 -4.96 22.74 6.97
CA MET A 220 -4.32 23.48 5.88
C MET A 220 -3.51 24.67 6.40
N TYR A 221 -4.05 25.40 7.39
CA TYR A 221 -3.37 26.51 8.04
C TYR A 221 -2.11 26.07 8.78
N LEU A 222 -2.19 24.99 9.57
CA LEU A 222 -1.04 24.42 10.28
C LEU A 222 0.03 23.87 9.32
N SER A 223 -0.39 23.19 8.25
CA SER A 223 0.51 22.67 7.21
C SER A 223 1.26 23.81 6.50
N LYS A 224 0.55 24.89 6.14
CA LYS A 224 1.15 26.08 5.53
C LYS A 224 2.12 26.79 6.48
N LYS A 225 1.80 26.86 7.78
CA LYS A 225 2.69 27.42 8.81
C LYS A 225 3.95 26.59 9.01
N LYS A 226 3.84 25.26 9.01
CA LYS A 226 4.98 24.34 9.13
C LYS A 226 5.95 24.48 7.95
N ASN A 227 5.43 24.60 6.72
CA ASN A 227 6.27 24.83 5.53
C ASN A 227 6.94 26.21 5.53
N LYS A 228 6.37 27.22 6.21
CA LYS A 228 6.95 28.56 6.32
C LYS A 228 8.10 28.65 7.34
N PHE A 229 8.28 27.65 8.21
CA PHE A 229 9.36 27.57 9.19
C PHE A 229 10.55 26.72 8.72
N ILE A 230 10.41 26.03 7.58
CA ILE A 230 11.44 25.15 7.00
C ILE A 230 12.17 25.86 5.82
N LEU A 231 11.84 27.13 5.57
CA LEU A 231 12.43 27.98 4.54
C LEU A 231 13.00 29.24 5.20
#